data_AF-A0A8G2CIJ6-F1
#
_entry.id   AF-A0A8G2CIJ6-F1
#
_cell.length_a   1.000
_cell.length_b   1.000
_cell.length_c   1.000
_cell.angle_alpha   90.00
_cell.angle_beta   90.00
_cell.angle_gamma   90.00
#
_symmetry.space_group_name_H-M   'P 1'
#
loop_
_entity.id
_entity.type
_entity.pdbx_description
1 polymer ?
#
loop_
_entity_poly.entity_id
_entity_poly.type
_entity_poly.pdbx_seq_one_letter_code
_entity_poly.pdbx_strand_id
1 'polypeptide(L)'
;MTFPKLLAFTGLAACLAVGTAQATIISGTGTFADTGSTTNKLNFTGTVNNADITDLNLALGQTITFNDFLNIQATDTAAAFIGIATRQDSIATNFTFTLPTAATGSVTGKGTDSTYSLAGDVFFSDGKIVWKNPTAIDFTDGAILSISLANTTFITGGTVAKDVDVAATFQLTKAPIPVPEPGSFLLLGTALAGLGLVLRRRTKA
;
A
#
# COMPACT_ATOMS: atom_id res chain seq x y z
N MET A 1 8.17 -10.11 75.92
CA MET A 1 7.11 -10.62 75.02
C MET A 1 6.73 -9.46 74.08
N THR A 2 7.46 -9.26 72.98
CA THR A 2 7.36 -9.88 71.63
C THR A 2 6.39 -9.16 70.67
N PHE A 3 7.02 -8.33 69.82
CA PHE A 3 6.74 -7.91 68.44
C PHE A 3 5.53 -7.02 68.07
N PRO A 4 5.77 -5.84 67.46
CA PRO A 4 4.82 -5.24 66.52
C PRO A 4 5.02 -5.84 65.11
N LYS A 5 3.89 -6.21 64.49
CA LYS A 5 3.79 -6.80 63.15
C LYS A 5 4.18 -5.78 62.07
N LEU A 6 5.21 -6.09 61.28
CA LEU A 6 5.52 -5.41 60.03
C LEU A 6 4.47 -5.82 58.98
N LEU A 7 3.65 -4.89 58.52
CA LEU A 7 2.83 -5.07 57.32
C LEU A 7 3.71 -4.91 56.08
N ALA A 8 4.01 -6.02 55.41
CA ALA A 8 4.60 -6.03 54.08
C ALA A 8 3.51 -5.75 53.04
N PHE A 9 3.51 -4.56 52.44
CA PHE A 9 2.72 -4.25 51.25
C PHE A 9 3.60 -4.46 50.00
N THR A 10 3.60 -5.67 49.45
CA THR A 10 4.11 -5.95 48.11
C THR A 10 2.99 -5.72 47.10
N GLY A 11 2.83 -4.46 46.67
CA GLY A 11 1.97 -4.11 45.54
C GLY A 11 2.76 -4.21 44.23
N LEU A 12 2.74 -5.39 43.59
CA LEU A 12 3.25 -5.55 42.23
C LEU A 12 2.20 -4.99 41.26
N ALA A 13 2.29 -3.69 40.96
CA ALA A 13 1.51 -3.07 39.89
C ALA A 13 2.12 -3.46 38.55
N ALA A 14 1.66 -4.56 37.97
CA ALA A 14 1.92 -4.88 36.57
C ALA A 14 1.07 -3.92 35.72
N CYS A 15 1.66 -2.81 35.30
CA CYS A 15 1.07 -1.95 34.28
C CYS A 15 1.02 -2.72 32.95
N LEU A 16 -0.11 -3.36 32.68
CA LEU A 16 -0.48 -3.80 31.34
C LEU A 16 -0.66 -2.54 30.49
N ALA A 17 0.42 -2.09 29.85
CA ALA A 17 0.33 -1.11 28.79
C ALA A 17 -0.41 -1.78 27.63
N VAL A 18 -1.72 -1.52 27.55
CA VAL A 18 -2.52 -1.84 26.36
C VAL A 18 -2.00 -0.90 25.27
N GLY A 19 -1.05 -1.37 24.48
CA GLY A 19 -0.55 -0.63 23.33
C GLY A 19 -1.71 -0.39 22.37
N THR A 20 -2.14 0.86 22.24
CA THR A 20 -3.03 1.28 21.16
C THR A 20 -2.35 0.92 19.84
N ALA A 21 -3.02 0.17 18.96
CA ALA A 21 -2.51 -0.09 17.62
C ALA A 21 -2.32 1.26 16.91
N GLN A 22 -1.07 1.72 16.80
CA GLN A 22 -0.74 2.97 16.15
C GLN A 22 -0.86 2.75 14.64
N ALA A 23 -1.65 3.58 13.98
CA ALA A 23 -1.74 3.58 12.54
C ALA A 23 -0.45 4.19 11.94
N THR A 24 0.03 3.59 10.86
CA THR A 24 1.23 4.00 10.13
C THR A 24 0.81 4.81 8.92
N ILE A 25 1.40 6.00 8.75
CA ILE A 25 1.19 6.82 7.57
C ILE A 25 2.05 6.26 6.44
N ILE A 26 1.41 5.85 5.36
CA ILE A 26 2.02 5.50 4.09
C ILE A 26 1.87 6.69 3.16
N SER A 27 2.98 7.15 2.58
CA SER A 27 2.96 8.25 1.61
C SER A 27 3.89 7.93 0.46
N GLY A 28 3.46 8.18 -0.77
CA GLY A 28 4.24 7.89 -1.96
C GLY A 28 3.59 8.33 -3.27
N THR A 29 4.14 7.81 -4.35
CA THR A 29 3.67 7.98 -5.72
C THR A 29 3.73 6.66 -6.47
N GLY A 30 2.83 6.48 -7.43
CA GLY A 30 2.79 5.40 -8.39
C GLY A 30 2.95 5.90 -9.81
N THR A 31 3.49 5.05 -10.67
CA THR A 31 3.59 5.26 -12.12
C THR A 31 3.23 3.97 -12.84
N PHE A 32 2.55 4.09 -13.97
CA PHE A 32 2.24 2.95 -14.83
C PHE A 32 3.28 2.84 -15.96
N ALA A 33 3.64 1.62 -16.33
CA ALA A 33 4.51 1.34 -17.45
C ALA A 33 4.01 0.13 -18.24
N ASP A 34 3.99 0.25 -19.56
CA ASP A 34 4.04 -0.90 -20.45
C ASP A 34 5.50 -1.38 -20.54
N THR A 35 5.72 -2.65 -20.23
CA THR A 35 7.05 -3.22 -20.00
C THR A 35 7.41 -4.33 -20.96
N GLY A 36 6.48 -4.81 -21.78
CA GLY A 36 6.83 -5.82 -22.77
C GLY A 36 7.17 -5.19 -24.12
N SER A 37 6.90 -5.94 -25.18
CA SER A 37 7.58 -5.71 -26.45
C SER A 37 6.85 -4.68 -27.31
N THR A 38 7.49 -3.55 -27.61
CA THR A 38 6.94 -2.51 -28.49
C THR A 38 6.63 -2.98 -29.92
N THR A 39 7.02 -4.20 -30.29
CA THR A 39 6.81 -4.78 -31.63
C THR A 39 5.53 -5.62 -31.73
N ASN A 40 4.89 -5.96 -30.62
CA ASN A 40 3.67 -6.79 -30.63
C ASN A 40 2.45 -6.00 -31.15
N LYS A 41 2.52 -4.66 -31.24
CA LYS A 41 1.46 -3.73 -31.69
C LYS A 41 0.25 -3.59 -30.74
N LEU A 42 0.35 -4.17 -29.56
CA LEU A 42 -0.52 -3.92 -28.41
C LEU A 42 0.25 -2.98 -27.48
N ASN A 43 -0.35 -1.86 -27.10
CA ASN A 43 0.28 -0.89 -26.21
C ASN A 43 -0.69 -0.49 -25.12
N PHE A 44 -0.21 -0.47 -23.89
CA PHE A 44 -0.94 0.02 -22.73
C PHE A 44 -0.41 1.38 -22.30
N THR A 45 -1.30 2.31 -22.04
CA THR A 45 -0.97 3.57 -21.35
C THR A 45 -1.82 3.68 -20.11
N GLY A 46 -1.32 4.32 -19.07
CA GLY A 46 -2.11 4.49 -17.86
C GLY A 46 -1.63 5.62 -16.97
N THR A 47 -2.54 6.07 -16.12
CA THR A 47 -2.29 7.14 -15.14
C THR A 47 -2.73 6.67 -13.76
N VAL A 48 -1.84 6.81 -12.78
CA VAL A 48 -2.14 6.51 -11.37
C VAL A 48 -2.69 7.77 -10.69
N ASN A 49 -3.78 7.62 -9.95
CA ASN A 49 -4.30 8.64 -9.06
C ASN A 49 -3.43 8.73 -7.80
N ASN A 50 -2.39 9.55 -7.85
CA ASN A 50 -1.46 9.68 -6.74
C ASN A 50 -2.07 10.30 -5.47
N ALA A 51 -3.20 11.03 -5.58
CA ALA A 51 -3.86 11.61 -4.41
C ALA A 51 -4.30 10.54 -3.39
N ASP A 52 -4.56 9.32 -3.85
CA ASP A 52 -5.00 8.21 -3.00
C ASP A 52 -3.88 7.66 -2.11
N ILE A 53 -2.61 7.94 -2.43
CA ILE A 53 -1.43 7.37 -1.74
C ILE A 53 -0.52 8.42 -1.10
N THR A 54 -0.95 9.69 -1.00
CA THR A 54 -0.15 10.75 -0.35
C THR A 54 -0.26 10.77 1.17
N ASP A 55 -1.33 10.24 1.76
CA ASP A 55 -1.54 10.24 3.22
C ASP A 55 -2.43 9.07 3.68
N LEU A 56 -1.97 7.85 3.42
CA LEU A 56 -2.68 6.62 3.78
C LEU A 56 -2.42 6.24 5.23
N ASN A 57 -3.41 6.45 6.08
CA ASN A 57 -3.30 6.08 7.49
C ASN A 57 -3.79 4.65 7.73
N LEU A 58 -2.87 3.69 7.86
CA LEU A 58 -3.17 2.26 7.96
C LEU A 58 -2.76 1.68 9.32
N ALA A 59 -3.72 1.15 10.08
CA ALA A 59 -3.44 0.28 11.20
C ALA A 59 -2.98 -1.13 10.74
N LEU A 60 -2.27 -1.85 11.59
CA LEU A 60 -1.85 -3.22 11.30
C LEU A 60 -3.06 -4.11 10.97
N GLY A 61 -3.02 -4.75 9.80
CA GLY A 61 -4.09 -5.59 9.27
C GLY A 61 -5.23 -4.84 8.61
N GLN A 62 -5.29 -3.50 8.70
CA GLN A 62 -6.30 -2.69 8.02
C GLN A 62 -6.10 -2.72 6.52
N THR A 63 -7.22 -2.80 5.81
CA THR A 63 -7.28 -2.75 4.35
C THR A 63 -8.02 -1.51 3.90
N ILE A 64 -7.46 -0.79 2.92
CA ILE A 64 -8.14 0.33 2.23
C ILE A 64 -8.15 0.02 0.73
N THR A 65 -9.29 0.25 0.09
CA THR A 65 -9.48 0.04 -1.36
C THR A 65 -9.93 1.34 -2.03
N PHE A 66 -9.28 1.68 -3.14
CA PHE A 66 -9.64 2.76 -4.05
C PHE A 66 -10.11 2.15 -5.35
N ASN A 67 -11.30 2.52 -5.84
CA ASN A 67 -11.89 1.87 -7.01
C ASN A 67 -11.35 2.40 -8.35
N ASP A 68 -10.81 3.61 -8.33
CA ASP A 68 -10.35 4.41 -9.46
C ASP A 68 -8.86 4.78 -9.33
N PHE A 69 -8.08 3.90 -8.70
CA PHE A 69 -6.67 4.15 -8.41
C PHE A 69 -5.81 4.28 -9.67
N LEU A 70 -6.09 3.49 -10.70
CA LEU A 70 -5.31 3.44 -11.94
C LEU A 70 -6.26 3.39 -13.13
N ASN A 71 -6.11 4.33 -14.04
CA ASN A 71 -6.83 4.35 -15.30
C ASN A 71 -5.92 3.85 -16.42
N ILE A 72 -6.37 2.85 -17.19
CA ILE A 72 -5.60 2.22 -18.27
C ILE A 72 -6.35 2.28 -19.58
N GLN A 73 -5.63 2.61 -20.63
CA GLN A 73 -6.06 2.51 -22.02
C GLN A 73 -5.21 1.47 -22.73
N ALA A 74 -5.87 0.58 -23.48
CA ALA A 74 -5.22 -0.39 -24.36
C ALA A 74 -5.41 0.02 -25.82
N THR A 75 -4.36 -0.10 -26.62
CA THR A 75 -4.42 0.16 -28.07
C THR A 75 -3.82 -1.03 -28.79
N ASP A 76 -4.63 -1.76 -29.57
CA ASP A 76 -4.17 -2.80 -30.48
C ASP A 76 -4.42 -2.37 -31.93
N THR A 77 -3.32 -2.10 -32.65
CA THR A 77 -3.37 -1.61 -34.04
C THR A 77 -3.30 -2.73 -35.07
N ALA A 78 -3.30 -3.97 -34.64
CA ALA A 78 -2.85 -5.05 -35.48
C ALA A 78 -3.99 -5.85 -36.06
N ALA A 79 -4.57 -5.20 -37.07
CA ALA A 79 -5.61 -5.72 -37.93
C ALA A 79 -5.15 -6.92 -38.77
N ALA A 80 -6.07 -7.85 -39.00
CA ALA A 80 -5.98 -8.88 -40.02
C ALA A 80 -6.92 -8.52 -41.19
N PHE A 81 -6.69 -9.08 -42.39
CA PHE A 81 -7.64 -8.88 -43.49
C PHE A 81 -9.03 -9.43 -43.14
N ILE A 82 -9.08 -10.66 -42.61
CA ILE A 82 -10.25 -11.27 -41.99
C ILE A 82 -9.76 -12.12 -40.83
N GLY A 83 -10.41 -12.03 -39.68
CA GLY A 83 -10.22 -12.97 -38.58
C GLY A 83 -9.98 -12.31 -37.23
N ILE A 84 -9.43 -13.10 -36.31
CA ILE A 84 -9.15 -12.72 -34.92
C ILE A 84 -7.64 -12.79 -34.71
N ALA A 85 -7.08 -11.76 -34.09
CA ALA A 85 -5.69 -11.75 -33.65
C ALA A 85 -5.62 -11.48 -32.15
N THR A 86 -5.04 -12.42 -31.40
CA THR A 86 -4.85 -12.29 -29.95
C THR A 86 -3.40 -11.99 -29.62
N ARG A 87 -3.18 -11.02 -28.75
CA ARG A 87 -1.85 -10.56 -28.33
C ARG A 87 -1.78 -10.39 -26.83
N GLN A 88 -0.56 -10.44 -26.32
CA GLN A 88 -0.30 -10.26 -24.91
C GLN A 88 0.85 -9.28 -24.73
N ASP A 89 0.77 -8.50 -23.66
CA ASP A 89 1.86 -7.66 -23.21
C ASP A 89 2.06 -7.73 -21.69
N SER A 90 3.24 -7.33 -21.24
CA SER A 90 3.59 -7.26 -19.82
C SER A 90 3.51 -5.81 -19.36
N ILE A 91 2.88 -5.57 -18.21
CA ILE A 91 2.68 -4.23 -17.65
C ILE A 91 3.15 -4.18 -16.20
N ALA A 92 3.43 -2.99 -15.69
CA ALA A 92 3.79 -2.79 -14.30
C ALA A 92 3.25 -1.46 -13.75
N THR A 93 2.87 -1.47 -12.47
CA THR A 93 2.66 -0.26 -11.69
C THR A 93 3.78 -0.17 -10.67
N ASN A 94 4.64 0.82 -10.82
CA ASN A 94 5.80 1.05 -9.94
C ASN A 94 5.41 2.06 -8.86
N PHE A 95 5.77 1.76 -7.63
CA PHE A 95 5.51 2.57 -6.44
C PHE A 95 6.82 3.06 -5.84
N THR A 96 6.84 4.32 -5.41
CA THR A 96 7.92 4.94 -4.65
C THR A 96 7.30 5.60 -3.42
N PHE A 97 7.62 5.08 -2.24
CA PHE A 97 7.16 5.59 -0.96
C PHE A 97 8.23 6.43 -0.28
N THR A 98 7.79 7.49 0.39
CA THR A 98 8.62 8.37 1.23
C THR A 98 8.36 8.15 2.71
N LEU A 99 7.19 7.60 3.08
CA LEU A 99 6.81 7.26 4.45
C LEU A 99 6.26 5.82 4.54
N PRO A 100 6.46 5.12 5.69
CA PRO A 100 7.14 5.59 6.91
C PRO A 100 8.66 5.72 6.75
N THR A 101 9.25 4.98 5.81
CA THR A 101 10.61 5.18 5.32
C THR A 101 10.63 5.05 3.81
N ALA A 102 11.76 5.36 3.16
CA ALA A 102 11.86 5.21 1.72
C ALA A 102 11.74 3.72 1.33
N ALA A 103 10.85 3.43 0.38
CA ALA A 103 10.68 2.09 -0.18
C ALA A 103 10.25 2.16 -1.64
N THR A 104 10.59 1.15 -2.42
CA THR A 104 10.15 1.03 -3.83
C THR A 104 9.68 -0.38 -4.09
N GLY A 105 8.67 -0.52 -4.93
CA GLY A 105 8.19 -1.84 -5.36
C GLY A 105 7.33 -1.72 -6.62
N SER A 106 6.92 -2.86 -7.17
CA SER A 106 6.13 -2.87 -8.40
C SER A 106 5.10 -4.00 -8.38
N VAL A 107 3.86 -3.71 -8.74
CA VAL A 107 2.86 -4.74 -9.05
C VAL A 107 2.93 -5.00 -10.56
N THR A 108 3.39 -6.18 -10.95
CA THR A 108 3.48 -6.59 -12.37
C THR A 108 2.22 -7.31 -12.82
N GLY A 109 1.89 -7.25 -14.11
CA GLY A 109 0.75 -7.94 -14.69
C GLY A 109 0.95 -8.30 -16.15
N LYS A 110 -0.08 -8.90 -16.74
CA LYS A 110 -0.19 -9.16 -18.17
C LYS A 110 -1.49 -8.63 -18.72
N GLY A 111 -1.40 -7.86 -19.80
CA GLY A 111 -2.52 -7.49 -20.64
C GLY A 111 -2.71 -8.51 -21.77
N THR A 112 -3.94 -8.75 -22.18
CA THR A 112 -4.28 -9.55 -23.37
C THR A 112 -5.38 -8.83 -24.11
N ASP A 113 -5.28 -8.73 -25.43
CA ASP A 113 -6.31 -8.17 -26.30
C ASP A 113 -6.52 -9.10 -27.50
N SER A 114 -7.77 -9.25 -27.93
CA SER A 114 -8.17 -9.97 -29.13
C SER A 114 -8.92 -9.01 -30.05
N THR A 115 -8.30 -8.71 -31.19
CA THR A 115 -8.88 -7.84 -32.22
C THR A 115 -9.62 -8.66 -33.26
N TYR A 116 -10.79 -8.19 -33.66
CA TYR A 116 -11.66 -8.78 -34.66
C TYR A 116 -11.69 -7.87 -35.87
N SER A 117 -11.20 -8.38 -37.00
CA SER A 117 -10.98 -7.60 -38.20
C SER A 117 -11.77 -8.12 -39.39
N LEU A 118 -12.26 -7.19 -40.22
CA LEU A 118 -12.93 -7.47 -41.48
C LEU A 118 -12.49 -6.44 -42.52
N ALA A 119 -12.11 -6.91 -43.70
CA ALA A 119 -11.56 -6.09 -44.79
C ALA A 119 -10.33 -5.26 -44.41
N GLY A 120 -9.55 -5.71 -43.41
CA GLY A 120 -8.35 -5.00 -42.93
C GLY A 120 -8.60 -3.97 -41.82
N ASP A 121 -9.85 -3.77 -41.41
CA ASP A 121 -10.22 -2.85 -40.32
C ASP A 121 -10.62 -3.61 -39.06
N VAL A 122 -10.15 -3.14 -37.89
CA VAL A 122 -10.60 -3.65 -36.59
C VAL A 122 -11.93 -2.98 -36.25
N PHE A 123 -13.00 -3.77 -36.12
CA PHE A 123 -14.33 -3.26 -35.76
C PHE A 123 -14.71 -3.57 -34.32
N PHE A 124 -13.98 -4.48 -33.68
CA PHE A 124 -14.23 -4.91 -32.31
C PHE A 124 -12.94 -5.43 -31.68
N SER A 125 -12.72 -5.15 -30.40
CA SER A 125 -11.70 -5.84 -29.62
C SER A 125 -12.18 -6.12 -28.20
N ASP A 126 -11.70 -7.20 -27.62
CA ASP A 126 -11.92 -7.53 -26.21
C ASP A 126 -10.64 -8.00 -25.54
N GLY A 127 -10.50 -7.64 -24.28
CA GLY A 127 -9.26 -7.87 -23.57
C GLY A 127 -9.42 -7.92 -22.07
N LYS A 128 -8.31 -8.25 -21.43
CA LYS A 128 -8.22 -8.34 -19.98
C LYS A 128 -6.84 -8.01 -19.49
N ILE A 129 -6.80 -7.51 -18.27
CA ILE A 129 -5.58 -7.28 -17.51
C ILE A 129 -5.61 -8.20 -16.29
N VAL A 130 -4.55 -8.98 -16.12
CA VAL A 130 -4.37 -9.88 -14.99
C VAL A 130 -3.09 -9.49 -14.26
N TRP A 131 -3.23 -9.07 -13.00
CA TRP A 131 -2.13 -8.66 -12.15
C TRP A 131 -1.60 -9.83 -11.31
N LYS A 132 -0.29 -9.79 -11.02
CA LYS A 132 0.39 -10.74 -10.12
C LYS A 132 0.32 -10.18 -8.69
N ASN A 133 -0.80 -10.44 -8.03
CA ASN A 133 -1.08 -9.95 -6.68
C ASN A 133 -1.05 -11.08 -5.62
N PRO A 134 -0.96 -10.70 -4.32
CA PRO A 134 -0.50 -9.39 -3.84
C PRO A 134 1.02 -9.26 -4.01
N THR A 135 1.52 -8.03 -4.05
CA THR A 135 2.95 -7.73 -3.95
C THR A 135 3.24 -7.11 -2.60
N ALA A 136 4.27 -7.61 -1.90
CA ALA A 136 4.78 -7.04 -0.67
C ALA A 136 5.87 -6.01 -0.98
N ILE A 137 5.82 -4.88 -0.29
CA ILE A 137 6.83 -3.82 -0.32
C ILE A 137 7.40 -3.68 1.08
N ASP A 138 8.68 -3.98 1.19
CA ASP A 138 9.44 -3.92 2.43
C ASP A 138 9.97 -2.50 2.65
N PHE A 139 9.63 -1.94 3.79
CA PHE A 139 10.19 -0.68 4.26
C PHE A 139 11.47 -0.93 5.08
N THR A 140 12.36 0.06 5.10
CA THR A 140 13.64 -0.06 5.82
C THR A 140 13.48 -0.14 7.35
N ASP A 141 12.37 0.35 7.88
CA ASP A 141 11.98 0.22 9.29
C ASP A 141 11.35 -1.15 9.64
N GLY A 142 11.30 -2.06 8.66
CA GLY A 142 10.77 -3.41 8.81
C GLY A 142 9.26 -3.52 8.64
N ALA A 143 8.55 -2.43 8.35
CA ALA A 143 7.15 -2.47 7.95
C ALA A 143 6.99 -3.16 6.59
N ILE A 144 5.83 -3.79 6.36
CA ILE A 144 5.51 -4.43 5.09
C ILE A 144 4.12 -3.99 4.66
N LEU A 145 4.05 -3.39 3.47
CA LEU A 145 2.81 -3.02 2.80
C LEU A 145 2.51 -4.03 1.70
N SER A 146 1.34 -4.65 1.77
CA SER A 146 0.79 -5.49 0.72
C SER A 146 -0.09 -4.65 -0.19
N ILE A 147 0.17 -4.72 -1.50
CA ILE A 147 -0.59 -4.02 -2.54
C ILE A 147 -1.17 -5.06 -3.50
N SER A 148 -2.44 -4.91 -3.86
CA SER A 148 -3.07 -5.66 -4.94
C SER A 148 -3.86 -4.75 -5.87
N LEU A 149 -3.80 -5.03 -7.17
CA LEU A 149 -4.55 -4.32 -8.21
C LEU A 149 -5.66 -5.21 -8.79
N ALA A 150 -6.88 -4.72 -8.91
CA ALA A 150 -7.98 -5.53 -9.41
C ALA A 150 -7.73 -5.97 -10.87
N ASN A 151 -7.96 -7.26 -11.16
CA ASN A 151 -8.03 -7.71 -12.53
C ASN A 151 -9.22 -7.04 -13.21
N THR A 152 -9.10 -6.71 -14.49
CA THR A 152 -10.15 -6.02 -15.22
C THR A 152 -10.28 -6.58 -16.64
N THR A 153 -11.43 -6.34 -17.25
CA THR A 153 -11.74 -6.69 -18.63
C THR A 153 -12.20 -5.45 -19.36
N PHE A 154 -11.88 -5.35 -20.64
CA PHE A 154 -12.25 -4.22 -21.47
C PHE A 154 -12.78 -4.70 -22.81
N ILE A 155 -13.69 -3.90 -23.38
CA ILE A 155 -14.31 -4.17 -24.67
C ILE A 155 -14.33 -2.86 -25.43
N THR A 156 -14.07 -2.93 -26.73
CA THR A 156 -13.82 -1.78 -27.58
C THR A 156 -14.51 -1.96 -28.93
N GLY A 157 -15.01 -0.86 -29.48
CA GLY A 157 -15.54 -0.80 -30.83
C GLY A 157 -14.49 -0.24 -31.80
N GLY A 158 -13.31 -0.85 -31.85
CA GLY A 158 -12.22 -0.38 -32.72
C GLY A 158 -10.85 -0.88 -32.25
N THR A 159 -9.81 -0.06 -32.50
CA THR A 159 -8.41 -0.35 -32.13
C THR A 159 -8.03 0.17 -30.75
N VAL A 160 -8.84 1.04 -30.15
CA VAL A 160 -8.56 1.70 -28.87
C VAL A 160 -9.64 1.33 -27.87
N ALA A 161 -9.23 0.71 -26.77
CA ALA A 161 -10.08 0.50 -25.61
C ALA A 161 -10.40 1.81 -24.93
N LYS A 162 -11.67 1.96 -24.54
CA LYS A 162 -12.05 3.03 -23.63
C LYS A 162 -11.32 2.84 -22.31
N ASP A 163 -11.01 3.95 -21.65
CA ASP A 163 -10.35 4.00 -20.35
C ASP A 163 -10.99 3.06 -19.33
N VAL A 164 -10.16 2.23 -18.69
CA VAL A 164 -10.57 1.20 -17.73
C VAL A 164 -9.99 1.54 -16.37
N ASP A 165 -10.87 1.69 -15.39
CA ASP A 165 -10.48 1.89 -14.01
C ASP A 165 -10.08 0.57 -13.34
N VAL A 166 -8.96 0.60 -12.63
CA VAL A 166 -8.38 -0.50 -11.89
C VAL A 166 -8.35 -0.10 -10.42
N ALA A 167 -9.07 -0.87 -9.60
CA ALA A 167 -9.04 -0.69 -8.17
C ALA A 167 -7.70 -1.11 -7.57
N ALA A 168 -7.22 -0.42 -6.54
CA ALA A 168 -6.07 -0.83 -5.75
C ALA A 168 -6.46 -1.06 -4.29
N THR A 169 -5.89 -2.09 -3.69
CA THR A 169 -6.08 -2.42 -2.29
C THR A 169 -4.73 -2.42 -1.58
N PHE A 170 -4.66 -1.65 -0.49
CA PHE A 170 -3.47 -1.48 0.34
C PHE A 170 -3.73 -2.08 1.71
N GLN A 171 -2.77 -2.85 2.23
CA GLN A 171 -2.84 -3.43 3.56
C GLN A 171 -1.48 -3.41 4.25
N LEU A 172 -1.41 -2.86 5.46
CA LEU A 172 -0.22 -2.96 6.30
C LEU A 172 -0.19 -4.35 6.94
N THR A 173 0.66 -5.25 6.45
CA THR A 173 0.75 -6.64 6.94
C THR A 173 1.75 -6.79 8.08
N LYS A 174 2.70 -5.86 8.18
CA LYS A 174 3.63 -5.75 9.29
C LYS A 174 3.87 -4.29 9.63
N ALA A 175 3.75 -3.94 10.90
CA ALA A 175 4.00 -2.59 11.39
C ALA A 175 5.52 -2.30 11.45
N PRO A 176 5.93 -1.01 11.42
CA PRO A 176 7.31 -0.63 11.71
C PRO A 176 7.79 -1.21 13.03
N ILE A 177 9.07 -1.58 13.10
CA ILE A 177 9.67 -2.00 14.36
C ILE A 177 9.72 -0.78 15.29
N PRO A 178 9.07 -0.82 16.47
CA PRO A 178 9.10 0.31 17.39
C PRO A 178 10.55 0.62 17.75
N VAL A 179 10.99 1.85 17.47
CA VAL A 179 12.24 2.34 18.05
C VAL A 179 11.99 2.48 19.54
N PRO A 180 12.77 1.83 20.43
CA PRO A 180 12.63 2.01 21.86
C PRO A 180 12.65 3.51 22.17
N GLU A 181 11.56 4.03 22.72
CA GLU A 181 11.52 5.42 23.13
C GLU A 181 12.75 5.68 24.01
N PRO A 182 13.47 6.80 23.82
CA PRO A 182 14.55 7.14 24.71
C PRO A 182 14.03 7.08 26.13
N GLY A 183 14.62 6.23 26.98
CA GLY A 183 14.24 6.08 28.38
C GLY A 183 14.25 7.41 29.15
N SER A 184 14.82 8.46 28.55
CA SER A 184 14.69 9.88 28.88
C SER A 184 13.26 10.33 29.17
N PHE A 185 12.22 9.87 28.47
CA PHE A 185 10.83 10.28 28.80
C PHE A 185 10.35 9.69 30.11
N LEU A 186 10.63 8.41 30.34
CA LEU A 186 10.38 7.76 31.62
C LEU A 186 11.22 8.42 32.73
N LEU A 187 12.49 8.75 32.45
CA LEU A 187 13.38 9.41 33.39
C LEU A 187 12.91 10.83 33.71
N LEU A 188 12.43 11.57 32.71
CA LEU A 188 11.83 12.89 32.88
C LEU A 188 10.54 12.79 33.70
N GLY A 189 9.67 11.82 33.39
CA GLY A 189 8.45 11.57 34.14
C GLY A 189 8.73 11.24 35.61
N THR A 190 9.70 10.37 35.87
CA THR A 190 10.10 10.01 37.24
C THR A 190 10.79 11.17 37.96
N ALA A 191 11.61 11.96 37.27
CA ALA A 191 12.22 13.18 37.81
C ALA A 191 11.18 14.23 38.20
N LEU A 192 10.18 14.48 37.34
CA LEU A 192 9.08 15.41 37.62
C LEU A 192 8.20 14.93 38.78
N ALA A 193 7.87 13.64 38.83
CA ALA A 193 7.14 13.06 39.95
C ALA A 193 7.93 13.19 41.26
N GLY A 194 9.24 12.91 41.23
CA GLY A 194 10.14 13.09 42.37
C GLY A 194 10.20 14.55 42.84
N LEU A 195 10.33 15.50 41.91
CA LEU A 195 10.36 16.93 42.21
C LEU A 195 9.03 17.41 42.83
N GLY A 196 7.89 16.93 42.31
CA GLY A 196 6.57 17.23 42.87
C GLY A 196 6.41 16.73 44.32
N LEU A 197 6.92 15.54 44.63
CA LEU A 197 6.92 15.01 46.00
C LEU A 197 7.81 15.83 46.95
N VAL A 198 8.97 16.30 46.48
CA VAL A 198 9.86 17.18 47.26
C VAL A 198 9.21 18.53 47.53
N LEU A 199 8.58 19.15 46.52
CA LEU A 199 7.90 20.44 46.66
C LEU A 199 6.70 20.35 47.62
N ARG A 200 5.93 19.25 47.60
CA ARG A 200 4.81 19.02 48.53
C ARG A 200 5.24 18.92 50.00
N ARG A 201 6.46 18.46 50.27
CA ARG A 201 7.01 18.42 51.64
C ARG A 201 7.36 19.82 52.17
N ARG A 202 7.78 20.73 51.30
CA ARG A 202 8.21 22.10 51.69
C ARG A 202 7.06 23.05 51.99
N THR A 203 5.85 22.78 51.51
CA THR A 203 4.66 23.61 51.76
C THR A 203 3.89 23.24 53.02
N LYS A 204 4.27 22.16 53.71
CA LYS A 204 3.66 21.73 54.99
C LYS A 204 4.55 21.98 56.23
N ALA A 205 5.71 22.59 56.05
CA ALA A 205 6.59 23.07 57.12
C ALA A 205 6.52 24.60 57.14
#